data_AF-B1SWY9-F1
#
_entry.id   AF-B1SWY9-F1
#
_cell.length_a   1.000
_cell.length_b   1.000
_cell.length_c   1.000
_cell.angle_alpha   90.00
_cell.angle_beta   90.00
_cell.angle_gamma   90.00
#
_symmetry.space_group_name_H-M   'P 1'
#
loop_
_entity.id
_entity.type
_entity.pdbx_description
1 polymer ?
#
loop_
_entity_poly.entity_id
_entity_poly.type
_entity_poly.pdbx_seq_one_letter_code
_entity_poly.pdbx_strand_id
1 'polypeptide(L)'
;MLHGGDSYISLKTGKITVGGGMYEVNAQVSNIPPKPMGVAPNGTPAVEANDQTFRMLTPSGRSLPGVAYRMTTDSGEHVFQTNHLGRSATLNTKQEENVKFGIHWDELFTDAEK
;
A
#
# COMPACT_ATOMS: atom_id res chain seq x y z
N MET A 1 16.06 -0.11 -11.85
CA MET A 1 16.67 1.24 -11.79
C MET A 1 15.51 2.21 -11.85
N LEU A 2 15.45 3.17 -10.93
CA LEU A 2 14.40 4.20 -10.89
C LEU A 2 14.99 5.50 -11.44
N HIS A 3 14.29 6.15 -12.35
CA HIS A 3 14.74 7.38 -13.02
C HIS A 3 13.75 8.52 -12.77
N GLY A 4 14.28 9.74 -12.61
CA GLY A 4 13.50 10.98 -12.56
C GLY A 4 14.36 12.15 -13.02
N GLY A 5 14.12 12.65 -14.24
CA GLY A 5 15.05 13.58 -14.90
C GLY A 5 16.46 12.97 -15.02
N ASP A 6 17.48 13.75 -14.67
CA ASP A 6 18.88 13.29 -14.64
C ASP A 6 19.23 12.49 -13.38
N SER A 7 18.33 12.43 -12.39
CA SER A 7 18.53 11.67 -11.16
C SER A 7 18.15 10.19 -11.33
N TYR A 8 18.90 9.31 -10.65
CA TYR A 8 18.63 7.87 -10.67
C TYR A 8 18.93 7.18 -9.33
N ILE A 9 18.22 6.08 -9.08
CA ILE A 9 18.47 5.15 -7.98
C ILE A 9 18.67 3.74 -8.55
N SER A 10 19.79 3.10 -8.20
CA SER A 10 20.12 1.73 -8.58
C SER A 10 20.32 0.86 -7.34
N LEU A 11 19.59 -0.25 -7.30
CA LEU A 11 19.70 -1.29 -6.28
C LEU A 11 20.42 -2.50 -6.89
N LYS A 12 21.68 -2.76 -6.49
CA LYS A 12 22.47 -3.90 -6.98
C LYS A 12 23.27 -4.53 -5.85
N THR A 13 23.08 -5.84 -5.62
CA THR A 13 23.93 -6.65 -4.72
C THR A 13 24.13 -6.00 -3.35
N GLY A 14 23.03 -5.59 -2.70
CA GLY A 14 23.06 -4.94 -1.38
C GLY A 14 23.59 -3.50 -1.38
N LYS A 15 23.91 -2.92 -2.54
CA LYS A 15 24.32 -1.53 -2.68
C LYS A 15 23.19 -0.69 -3.28
N ILE A 16 23.01 0.49 -2.71
CA ILE A 16 22.16 1.56 -3.24
C ILE A 16 23.10 2.61 -3.84
N THR A 17 22.96 2.89 -5.14
CA THR A 17 23.65 3.99 -5.81
C THR A 17 22.64 5.06 -6.16
N VAL A 18 22.86 6.26 -5.65
CA VAL A 18 22.08 7.46 -5.98
C VAL A 18 23.00 8.40 -6.76
N GLY A 19 22.57 8.89 -7.91
CA GLY A 19 23.36 9.79 -8.75
C GLY A 19 22.48 10.75 -9.53
N GLY A 20 23.06 11.89 -9.91
CA GLY A 20 22.35 13.01 -10.56
C GLY A 20 21.56 13.87 -9.56
N GLY A 21 21.82 15.18 -9.52
CA GLY A 21 21.11 16.13 -8.65
C GLY A 21 21.55 16.14 -7.17
N MET A 22 20.78 16.85 -6.34
CA MET A 22 20.96 16.93 -4.88
C MET A 22 20.21 15.79 -4.19
N TYR A 23 20.87 15.07 -3.28
CA TYR A 23 20.26 14.02 -2.49
C TYR A 23 19.97 14.52 -1.07
N GLU A 24 18.70 14.54 -0.68
CA GLU A 24 18.24 14.95 0.64
C GLU A 24 17.78 13.72 1.44
N VAL A 25 18.39 13.50 2.62
CA VAL A 25 18.00 12.43 3.54
C VAL A 25 17.25 13.04 4.72
N ASN A 26 15.94 12.87 4.72
CA ASN A 26 15.09 13.23 5.86
C ASN A 26 14.99 12.05 6.83
N ALA A 27 16.04 11.83 7.63
CA ALA A 27 16.04 10.82 8.69
C ALA A 27 15.36 11.41 9.94
N GLN A 28 14.11 11.05 10.19
CA GLN A 28 13.44 11.36 11.44
C GLN A 28 13.76 10.30 12.49
N VAL A 29 14.24 10.70 13.67
CA VAL A 29 14.36 9.80 14.83
C VAL A 29 12.95 9.45 15.27
N SER A 30 12.51 8.24 14.97
CA SER A 30 11.22 7.71 15.42
C SER A 30 11.44 6.89 16.69
N ASN A 31 10.66 7.17 17.74
CA ASN A 31 10.64 6.35 18.96
C ASN A 31 9.83 5.05 18.79
N ILE A 32 9.41 4.73 17.56
CA ILE A 32 8.65 3.53 17.25
C ILE A 32 9.65 2.35 17.17
N PRO A 33 9.40 1.24 17.90
CA PRO A 33 10.18 0.02 17.77
C PRO A 33 10.27 -0.44 16.31
N PRO A 34 11.35 -1.13 15.90
CA PRO A 34 11.46 -1.67 14.55
C PRO A 34 10.23 -2.50 14.20
N LYS A 35 9.52 -2.11 13.14
CA LYS A 35 8.30 -2.79 12.68
C LYS A 35 8.25 -2.87 11.16
N PRO A 36 7.48 -3.82 10.60
CA PRO A 36 7.25 -3.89 9.16
C PRO A 36 6.63 -2.61 8.62
N MET A 37 7.03 -2.23 7.40
CA MET A 37 6.46 -1.10 6.68
C MET A 37 5.04 -1.44 6.23
N GLY A 38 4.10 -0.54 6.51
CA GLY A 38 2.74 -0.58 6.03
C GLY A 38 2.51 0.41 4.89
N VAL A 39 1.26 0.81 4.72
CA VAL A 39 0.84 1.82 3.74
C VAL A 39 0.00 2.89 4.44
N ALA A 40 0.19 4.15 4.08
CA ALA A 40 -0.69 5.25 4.47
C ALA A 40 -2.00 5.23 3.66
N PRO A 41 -3.03 5.99 4.08
CA PRO A 41 -4.31 6.08 3.39
C PRO A 41 -4.27 6.47 1.91
N ASN A 42 -3.23 7.20 1.51
CA ASN A 42 -2.97 7.59 0.12
C ASN A 42 -2.23 6.52 -0.72
N GLY A 43 -1.93 5.34 -0.13
CA GLY A 43 -1.20 4.25 -0.79
C GLY A 43 0.32 4.35 -0.74
N THR A 44 0.90 5.40 -0.14
CA THR A 44 2.36 5.49 -0.01
C THR A 44 2.89 4.62 1.13
N PRO A 45 4.11 4.07 1.05
CA PRO A 45 4.69 3.32 2.16
C PRO A 45 4.79 4.17 3.44
N ALA A 46 4.45 3.60 4.59
CA ALA A 46 4.41 4.31 5.88
C ALA A 46 4.92 3.46 7.05
N VAL A 47 5.49 4.13 8.07
CA VAL A 47 5.93 3.54 9.33
C VAL A 47 5.49 4.44 10.51
N GLU A 48 4.32 4.12 11.05
CA GLU A 48 3.55 4.89 12.03
C GLU A 48 3.08 3.96 13.16
N ALA A 49 2.53 4.52 14.23
CA ALA A 49 2.26 3.79 15.46
C ALA A 49 1.12 2.75 15.38
N ASN A 50 0.11 2.97 14.52
CA ASN A 50 -1.11 2.16 14.52
C ASN A 50 -1.20 1.33 13.25
N ASP A 51 -1.44 0.02 13.42
CA ASP A 51 -1.61 -0.92 12.32
C ASP A 51 -3.04 -1.46 12.31
N GLN A 52 -3.71 -1.32 11.16
CA GLN A 52 -5.02 -1.89 10.91
C GLN A 52 -4.95 -2.82 9.70
N THR A 53 -5.50 -4.02 9.84
CA THR A 53 -5.61 -5.01 8.76
C THR A 53 -6.98 -5.68 8.82
N PHE A 54 -7.44 -6.17 7.67
CA PHE A 54 -8.61 -7.05 7.61
C PHE A 54 -8.32 -8.24 6.71
N ARG A 55 -9.17 -9.26 6.81
CA ARG A 55 -9.14 -10.43 5.94
C ARG A 55 -10.47 -10.57 5.23
N MET A 56 -10.42 -10.71 3.92
CA MET A 56 -11.59 -11.00 3.10
C MET A 56 -11.80 -12.51 3.02
N LEU A 57 -13.03 -12.92 3.31
CA LEU A 57 -13.46 -14.30 3.33
C LEU A 57 -14.66 -14.48 2.38
N THR A 58 -14.73 -15.63 1.73
CA THR A 58 -15.95 -16.12 1.07
C THR A 58 -17.08 -16.33 2.10
N PRO A 59 -18.34 -16.44 1.66
CA PRO A 59 -19.44 -16.83 2.55
C PRO A 59 -19.22 -18.14 3.30
N SER A 60 -18.40 -19.05 2.73
CA SER A 60 -18.00 -20.31 3.37
C SER A 60 -16.84 -20.19 4.37
N GLY A 61 -16.33 -18.98 4.61
CA GLY A 61 -15.21 -18.71 5.53
C GLY A 61 -13.81 -18.95 4.94
N ARG A 62 -13.70 -19.34 3.67
CA ARG A 62 -12.40 -19.50 2.98
C ARG A 62 -11.79 -18.14 2.61
N SER A 63 -10.46 -18.03 2.63
CA SER A 63 -9.74 -16.83 2.19
C SER A 63 -10.12 -16.41 0.77
N LEU A 64 -10.25 -15.11 0.53
CA LEU A 64 -10.53 -14.57 -0.79
C LEU A 64 -9.36 -13.69 -1.29
N PRO A 65 -8.36 -14.29 -1.99
CA PRO A 65 -7.19 -13.58 -2.49
C PRO A 65 -7.48 -12.82 -3.79
N GLY A 66 -6.66 -11.80 -4.08
CA GLY A 66 -6.68 -11.08 -5.36
C GLY A 66 -7.88 -10.15 -5.57
N VAL A 67 -8.66 -9.87 -4.53
CA VAL A 67 -9.83 -8.99 -4.65
C VAL A 67 -9.41 -7.55 -4.52
N ALA A 68 -9.78 -6.74 -5.51
CA ALA A 68 -9.64 -5.30 -5.45
C ALA A 68 -10.63 -4.72 -4.44
N TYR A 69 -10.14 -3.85 -3.57
CA TYR A 69 -10.96 -3.12 -2.60
C TYR A 69 -10.53 -1.66 -2.55
N ARG A 70 -11.52 -0.77 -2.45
CA ARG A 70 -11.28 0.63 -2.10
C ARG A 70 -11.27 0.75 -0.59
N MET A 71 -10.20 1.29 -0.05
CA MET A 71 -10.08 1.70 1.33
C MET A 71 -10.27 3.21 1.41
N THR A 72 -11.11 3.66 2.31
CA THR A 72 -11.40 5.08 2.55
C THR A 72 -11.27 5.36 4.04
N THR A 73 -10.53 6.40 4.37
CA THR A 73 -10.37 6.93 5.73
C THR A 73 -10.60 8.44 5.70
N ASP A 74 -10.55 9.09 6.86
CA ASP A 74 -10.69 10.55 6.95
C ASP A 74 -9.49 11.29 6.30
N SER A 75 -8.32 10.64 6.23
CA SER A 75 -7.09 11.24 5.70
C SER A 75 -6.73 10.80 4.27
N GLY A 76 -7.49 9.89 3.66
CA GLY A 76 -7.31 9.54 2.25
C GLY A 76 -8.09 8.33 1.76
N GLU A 77 -7.92 8.01 0.49
CA GLU A 77 -8.44 6.80 -0.12
C GLU A 77 -7.45 6.19 -1.10
N HIS A 78 -7.50 4.87 -1.23
CA HIS A 78 -6.69 4.13 -2.19
C HIS A 78 -7.31 2.77 -2.54
N VAL A 79 -7.04 2.28 -3.75
CA VAL A 79 -7.45 0.94 -4.19
C VAL A 79 -6.29 -0.02 -4.03
N PHE A 80 -6.53 -1.10 -3.30
CA PHE A 80 -5.56 -2.17 -3.06
C PHE A 80 -6.13 -3.51 -3.54
N GLN A 81 -5.29 -4.54 -3.50
CA GLN A 81 -5.71 -5.92 -3.72
C GLN A 81 -5.34 -6.79 -2.51
N THR A 82 -6.21 -7.74 -2.17
CA THR A 82 -5.90 -8.71 -1.12
C THR A 82 -4.77 -9.65 -1.54
N ASN A 83 -3.89 -10.01 -0.61
CA ASN A 83 -2.78 -10.92 -0.88
C ASN A 83 -3.25 -12.39 -1.03
N HIS A 84 -2.30 -13.31 -1.22
CA HIS A 84 -2.58 -14.75 -1.37
C HIS A 84 -3.32 -15.42 -0.18
N LEU A 85 -3.36 -14.78 1.00
CA LEU A 85 -4.12 -15.22 2.18
C LEU A 85 -5.46 -14.49 2.34
N GLY A 86 -5.84 -13.67 1.36
CA GLY A 86 -7.02 -12.81 1.41
C GLY A 86 -6.88 -11.64 2.39
N ARG A 87 -5.67 -11.25 2.78
CA ARG A 87 -5.44 -10.14 3.73
C ARG A 87 -5.25 -8.81 3.01
N SER A 88 -5.72 -7.74 3.61
CA SER A 88 -5.43 -6.37 3.20
C SER A 88 -3.94 -6.05 3.33
N ALA A 89 -3.49 -4.98 2.68
CA ALA A 89 -2.27 -4.30 3.12
C ALA A 89 -2.42 -3.82 4.58
N THR A 90 -1.30 -3.69 5.28
CA THR A 90 -1.29 -3.09 6.62
C THR A 90 -1.47 -1.60 6.49
N LEU A 91 -2.68 -1.10 6.76
CA LEU A 91 -2.91 0.32 6.87
C LEU A 91 -2.18 0.81 8.12
N ASN A 92 -1.39 1.86 7.93
CA ASN A 92 -0.47 2.33 8.93
C ASN A 92 -0.62 3.85 9.11
N THR A 93 -1.14 4.25 10.27
CA THR A 93 -1.57 5.63 10.56
C THR A 93 -1.03 6.13 11.90
N LYS A 94 -0.95 7.46 12.05
CA LYS A 94 -0.48 8.12 13.29
C LYS A 94 -1.41 7.88 14.48
N GLN A 95 -2.71 7.76 14.21
CA GLN A 95 -3.76 7.46 15.17
C GLN A 95 -4.75 6.49 14.54
N GLU A 96 -5.57 5.83 15.35
CA GLU A 96 -6.64 5.00 14.84
C GLU A 96 -7.61 5.83 13.99
N GLU A 97 -7.90 5.38 12.77
CA GLU A 97 -8.84 6.04 11.87
C GLU A 97 -10.08 5.15 11.64
N ASN A 98 -11.21 5.78 11.32
CA ASN A 98 -12.41 5.07 10.93
C ASN A 98 -12.29 4.59 9.48
N VAL A 99 -11.83 3.35 9.31
CA VAL A 99 -11.59 2.76 8.00
C VAL A 99 -12.87 2.14 7.45
N LYS A 100 -13.26 2.58 6.26
CA LYS A 100 -14.29 1.94 5.46
C LYS A 100 -13.65 1.21 4.28
N PHE A 101 -14.19 0.06 3.93
CA PHE A 101 -13.78 -0.66 2.74
C PHE A 101 -14.99 -0.97 1.86
N GLY A 102 -14.81 -0.85 0.56
CA GLY A 102 -15.78 -1.22 -0.47
C GLY A 102 -15.15 -2.16 -1.47
N ILE A 103 -15.86 -3.23 -1.81
CA ILE A 103 -15.46 -4.13 -2.90
C ILE A 103 -15.92 -3.48 -4.21
N HIS A 104 -15.00 -3.35 -5.17
CA HIS A 104 -15.35 -2.96 -6.53
C HIS A 104 -15.50 -4.22 -7.39
N TRP A 105 -16.68 -4.39 -7.97
CA TRP A 105 -16.98 -5.42 -8.96
C TRP A 105 -17.09 -4.73 -10.31
N ASP A 106 -15.95 -4.36 -10.88
CA ASP A 106 -15.94 -3.75 -12.20
C ASP A 106 -16.09 -4.85 -13.26
N GLU A 107 -17.17 -4.79 -14.03
CA GLU A 107 -17.33 -5.59 -15.25
C GLU A 107 -16.94 -4.71 -16.44
N LEU A 108 -15.80 -5.03 -17.06
CA LEU A 108 -15.38 -4.39 -18.30
C LEU A 108 -15.89 -5.25 -19.46
N PHE A 109 -16.86 -4.73 -20.20
CA PHE A 109 -17.30 -5.33 -21.45
C PHE A 109 -16.92 -4.45 -22.64
N THR A 110 -16.57 -5.09 -23.75
CA THR A 110 -16.43 -4.44 -25.06
C THR A 110 -17.70 -4.71 -25.85
N ASP A 111 -18.24 -3.70 -26.55
CA ASP A 111 -19.46 -3.78 -27.39
C ASP A 111 -19.34 -4.72 -28.62
N ALA A 112 -18.40 -5.67 -28.62
CA ALA A 112 -18.09 -6.54 -29.75
C ALA A 112 -18.83 -7.89 -29.76
N GLU A 113 -19.79 -8.12 -28.87
CA GLU A 113 -20.66 -9.30 -28.93
C GLU A 113 -22.11 -8.89 -29.22
N LYS A 114 -22.45 -8.91 -30.51
CA LYS A 114 -23.82 -9.05 -31.03
C LYS A 114 -23.92 -10.34 -31.81
#